data_AF-A0A834ID34-F1
#
_entry.id   AF-A0A834ID34-F1
#
_cell.length_a   1.000
_cell.length_b   1.000
_cell.length_c   1.000
_cell.angle_alpha   90.00
_cell.angle_beta   90.00
_cell.angle_gamma   90.00
#
_symmetry.space_group_name_H-M   'P 1'
#
loop_
_entity.id
_entity.type
_entity.pdbx_description
1 polymer ?
#
loop_
_entity_poly.entity_id
_entity_poly.type
_entity_poly.pdbx_seq_one_letter_code
_entity_poly.pdbx_strand_id
1 'polypeptide(L)'
;MAVKLSSVSRLVNKQNISTTFVNRHGEFEWLDPKSEDEVVNVTFITKDGNRVAVRGKVGDNLLYLAHRYEIPMEGACEASLACTTCHVYVHGNYYDKL
;
A
#
# COMPACT_ATOMS: atom_id res chain seq x y z
N MET A 1 -47.61 -15.81 -41.99
CA MET A 1 -46.56 -14.78 -42.19
C MET A 1 -45.43 -15.07 -41.22
N ALA A 2 -44.31 -15.60 -41.70
CA ALA A 2 -43.13 -15.91 -40.89
C ALA A 2 -42.08 -14.81 -41.09
N VAL A 3 -41.75 -14.07 -40.04
CA VAL A 3 -40.61 -13.14 -40.05
C VAL A 3 -39.38 -13.93 -39.61
N LYS A 4 -38.40 -14.03 -40.50
CA LYS A 4 -37.08 -14.64 -40.24
C LYS A 4 -36.39 -13.90 -39.09
N LEU A 5 -36.12 -14.60 -38.00
CA LEU A 5 -35.11 -14.20 -37.02
C LEU A 5 -33.74 -14.60 -37.61
N SER A 6 -33.02 -13.65 -38.20
CA SER A 6 -31.62 -13.83 -38.55
C SER A 6 -30.81 -13.95 -37.26
N SER A 7 -30.04 -15.03 -37.13
CA SER A 7 -29.16 -15.24 -35.98
C SER A 7 -28.10 -14.15 -35.94
N VAL A 8 -28.18 -13.28 -34.94
CA VAL A 8 -27.06 -12.38 -34.60
C VAL A 8 -25.99 -13.25 -33.95
N SER A 9 -25.02 -13.71 -34.74
CA SER A 9 -23.82 -14.36 -34.24
C SER A 9 -23.01 -13.33 -33.45
N ARG A 10 -23.09 -13.40 -32.12
CA ARG A 10 -22.12 -12.73 -31.25
C ARG A 10 -20.77 -13.36 -31.50
N LEU A 11 -19.94 -12.69 -32.31
CA LEU A 11 -18.51 -12.94 -32.37
C LEU A 11 -17.92 -12.57 -31.00
N VAL A 12 -17.83 -13.55 -30.10
CA VAL A 12 -17.03 -13.42 -28.88
C VAL A 12 -15.58 -13.41 -29.35
N ASN A 13 -15.04 -12.21 -29.50
CA ASN A 13 -13.63 -12.01 -29.80
C ASN A 13 -12.85 -12.54 -28.59
N LYS A 14 -12.22 -13.69 -28.74
CA LYS A 14 -11.41 -14.35 -27.71
C LYS A 14 -10.09 -13.58 -27.62
N GLN A 15 -10.13 -12.38 -27.03
CA GLN A 15 -8.95 -11.56 -26.78
C GLN A 15 -7.96 -12.41 -25.97
N ASN A 16 -6.71 -12.48 -26.43
CA ASN A 16 -5.62 -13.11 -25.69
C ASN A 16 -5.22 -12.19 -24.52
N ILE A 17 -6.03 -12.22 -23.45
CA ILE A 17 -5.76 -11.49 -22.21
C ILE A 17 -4.69 -12.27 -21.45
N SER A 18 -3.53 -11.66 -21.26
CA SER A 18 -2.53 -12.13 -20.30
C SER A 18 -2.89 -11.54 -18.93
N THR A 19 -3.04 -12.39 -17.92
CA THR A 19 -3.19 -11.98 -16.53
C THR A 19 -1.89 -12.27 -15.79
N THR A 20 -1.39 -11.31 -15.01
CA THR A 20 -0.28 -11.54 -14.09
C THR A 20 -0.79 -12.19 -12.80
N PHE A 21 0.12 -12.72 -11.98
CA PHE A 21 -0.23 -13.16 -10.62
C PHE A 21 -0.78 -11.99 -9.81
N VAL A 22 -1.80 -12.24 -8.99
CA VAL A 22 -2.37 -11.25 -8.07
C VAL A 22 -1.37 -11.02 -6.94
N ASN A 23 -0.75 -9.84 -6.90
CA ASN A 23 -0.02 -9.38 -5.72
C ASN A 23 -1.00 -8.67 -4.79
N ARG A 24 -1.24 -9.23 -3.60
CA ARG A 24 -2.00 -8.55 -2.56
C ARG A 24 -1.13 -7.46 -1.94
N HIS A 25 -1.58 -6.23 -2.02
CA HIS A 25 -0.88 -5.09 -1.44
C HIS A 25 -1.22 -5.05 0.07
N GLY A 26 -0.25 -4.77 0.94
CA GLY A 26 -0.49 -4.54 2.36
C GLY A 26 -0.40 -5.79 3.28
N GLU A 27 -0.32 -7.02 2.76
CA GLU A 27 -0.27 -8.22 3.62
C GLU A 27 1.02 -8.31 4.44
N PHE A 28 2.14 -7.85 3.87
CA PHE A 28 3.44 -7.92 4.51
C PHE A 28 3.49 -7.02 5.76
N GLU A 29 2.85 -5.86 5.69
CA GLU A 29 2.89 -4.79 6.69
C GLU A 29 2.14 -5.13 7.98
N TRP A 30 1.20 -6.08 7.92
CA TRP A 30 0.48 -6.60 9.10
C TRP A 30 1.16 -7.78 9.78
N LEU A 31 2.28 -8.26 9.26
CA LEU A 31 3.06 -9.33 9.89
C LEU A 31 3.94 -8.76 11.00
N ASP A 32 4.03 -9.50 12.11
CA ASP A 32 5.00 -9.23 13.16
C ASP A 32 6.43 -9.57 12.71
N PRO A 33 7.46 -8.87 13.24
CA PRO A 33 8.86 -9.25 13.03
C PRO A 33 9.10 -10.70 13.49
N LYS A 34 9.87 -11.47 12.72
CA LYS A 34 10.14 -12.88 13.05
C LYS A 34 11.19 -13.03 14.13
N SER A 35 12.07 -12.04 14.25
CA SER A 35 13.16 -12.00 15.22
C SER A 35 13.41 -10.56 15.68
N GLU A 36 14.04 -10.39 16.84
CA GLU A 36 14.41 -9.06 17.34
C GLU A 36 15.43 -8.34 16.45
N ASP A 37 16.24 -9.09 15.70
CA ASP A 37 17.23 -8.54 14.76
C ASP A 37 16.59 -7.81 13.56
N GLU A 38 15.32 -8.13 13.25
CA GLU A 38 14.55 -7.47 12.20
C GLU A 38 13.83 -6.21 12.69
N VAL A 39 13.82 -5.95 14.00
CA VAL A 39 13.04 -4.85 14.58
C VAL A 39 13.70 -3.50 14.28
N VAL A 40 12.91 -2.57 13.76
CA VAL A 40 13.32 -1.19 13.52
C VAL A 40 12.42 -0.26 14.32
N ASN A 41 13.01 0.46 15.27
CA ASN A 41 12.28 1.43 16.08
C ASN A 41 12.09 2.73 15.29
N VAL A 42 10.83 3.15 15.13
CA VAL A 42 10.44 4.39 14.44
C VAL A 42 9.74 5.29 15.44
N THR A 43 10.03 6.58 15.41
CA THR A 43 9.31 7.58 16.22
C THR A 43 8.56 8.53 15.31
N PHE A 44 7.24 8.49 15.36
CA PHE A 44 6.39 9.46 14.67
C PHE A 44 6.26 10.72 15.52
N ILE A 45 6.30 11.88 14.86
CA ILE A 45 6.00 13.17 15.46
C ILE A 45 4.68 13.64 14.83
N THR A 46 3.61 13.69 15.61
CA THR A 46 2.29 14.12 15.11
C THR A 46 2.28 15.63 14.86
N LYS A 47 1.23 16.13 14.20
CA LYS A 47 1.03 17.57 13.96
C LYS A 47 0.95 18.38 15.25
N ASP A 48 0.52 17.74 16.35
CA ASP A 48 0.47 18.35 17.69
C ASP A 48 1.82 18.35 18.41
N GLY A 49 2.86 17.78 17.79
CA GLY A 49 4.20 17.63 18.35
C GLY A 49 4.38 16.40 19.27
N ASN A 50 3.35 15.57 19.43
CA ASN A 50 3.44 14.36 20.24
C ASN A 50 4.35 13.33 19.58
N ARG A 51 5.19 12.69 20.41
CA ARG A 51 6.12 11.65 19.97
C ARG A 51 5.52 10.28 20.26
N VAL A 52 5.35 9.47 19.23
CA VAL A 52 4.83 8.11 19.34
C VAL A 52 5.89 7.14 18.86
N ALA A 53 6.46 6.37 19.79
CA ALA A 53 7.44 5.34 19.49
C ALA A 53 6.71 4.05 19.07
N VAL A 54 7.09 3.49 17.93
CA VAL A 54 6.53 2.27 17.38
C VAL A 54 7.63 1.28 17.03
N ARG A 55 7.29 -0.01 17.03
CA ARG A 55 8.17 -1.10 16.62
C ARG A 55 7.76 -1.58 15.23
N GLY A 56 8.52 -1.19 14.21
CA GLY A 56 8.38 -1.75 12.86
C GLY A 56 9.34 -2.91 12.64
N LYS A 57 9.33 -3.44 11.42
CA LYS A 57 10.33 -4.40 10.93
C LYS A 57 11.03 -3.91 9.67
N VAL A 58 12.20 -4.48 9.38
CA VAL A 58 12.89 -4.25 8.11
C VAL A 58 11.95 -4.59 6.94
N GLY A 59 11.84 -3.65 6.01
CA GLY A 59 10.96 -3.76 4.83
C GLY A 59 9.55 -3.19 5.03
N ASP A 60 9.17 -2.78 6.24
CA ASP A 60 7.86 -2.14 6.45
C ASP A 60 7.73 -0.84 5.66
N ASN A 61 6.53 -0.63 5.14
CA ASN A 61 6.13 0.64 4.57
C ASN A 61 5.63 1.59 5.68
N LEU A 62 6.18 2.80 5.75
CA LEU A 62 5.86 3.77 6.80
C LEU A 62 4.39 4.18 6.85
N LEU A 63 3.68 4.23 5.71
CA LEU A 63 2.26 4.56 5.65
C LEU A 63 1.42 3.50 6.38
N TYR A 64 1.62 2.23 6.03
CA TYR A 64 0.87 1.15 6.66
C TYR A 64 1.28 0.94 8.13
N LEU A 65 2.56 1.16 8.45
CA LEU A 65 3.02 1.15 9.85
C LEU A 65 2.33 2.25 10.67
N ALA A 66 2.19 3.46 10.11
CA ALA A 66 1.45 4.55 10.75
C ALA A 66 -0.02 4.15 11.00
N HIS A 67 -0.69 3.56 10.01
CA HIS A 67 -2.08 3.10 10.15
C HIS A 67 -2.21 2.00 11.22
N ARG A 68 -1.27 1.04 11.27
CA ARG A 68 -1.26 -0.05 12.25
C ARG A 68 -1.19 0.42 13.69
N TYR A 69 -0.49 1.52 13.93
CA TYR A 69 -0.34 2.14 15.25
C TYR A 69 -1.25 3.37 15.45
N GLU A 70 -2.30 3.50 14.63
CA GLU A 70 -3.32 4.55 14.73
C GLU A 70 -2.75 5.98 14.70
N ILE A 71 -1.62 6.17 14.01
CA ILE A 71 -1.06 7.49 13.76
C ILE A 71 -1.94 8.20 12.73
N PRO A 72 -2.33 9.48 12.95
CA PRO A 72 -3.18 10.23 12.03
C PRO A 72 -2.41 10.61 10.76
N MET A 73 -2.30 9.65 9.84
CA MET A 73 -1.70 9.79 8.51
C MET A 73 -2.71 9.34 7.46
N GLU A 74 -2.78 10.08 6.36
CA GLU A 74 -3.64 9.74 5.23
C GLU A 74 -2.89 8.89 4.20
N GLY A 75 -3.62 8.04 3.50
CA GLY A 75 -3.10 7.12 2.48
C GLY A 75 -4.03 6.99 1.28
N ALA A 76 -4.49 8.10 0.73
CA ALA A 76 -5.61 8.14 -0.23
C ALA A 76 -5.41 7.28 -1.49
N CYS A 77 -4.17 7.12 -1.94
CA CYS A 77 -3.83 6.32 -3.12
C CYS A 77 -3.22 4.96 -2.78
N GLU A 78 -3.28 4.53 -1.51
CA GLU A 78 -2.84 3.20 -1.09
C GLU A 78 -1.39 2.89 -1.54
N ALA A 79 -0.47 3.85 -1.30
CA ALA A 79 0.93 3.77 -1.70
C ALA A 79 1.18 3.65 -3.23
N SER A 80 0.24 4.02 -4.08
CA SER A 80 0.35 3.91 -5.55
C SER A 80 0.97 5.13 -6.24
N LEU A 81 1.67 6.00 -5.51
CA LEU A 81 2.32 7.22 -6.03
C LEU A 81 1.41 8.19 -6.82
N ALA A 82 0.09 8.11 -6.64
CA ALA A 82 -0.90 8.96 -7.30
C ALA A 82 -1.36 10.14 -6.43
N CYS A 83 -0.81 10.28 -5.23
CA CYS A 83 -1.19 11.26 -4.23
C CYS A 83 0.03 11.68 -3.39
N THR A 84 -0.13 12.72 -2.56
CA THR A 84 0.90 13.22 -1.64
C THR A 84 0.41 13.29 -0.19
N THR A 85 -0.69 12.61 0.13
CA THR A 85 -1.33 12.68 1.45
C THR A 85 -0.56 11.92 2.54
N CYS A 86 0.34 11.01 2.15
CA CYS A 86 1.27 10.31 3.03
C CYS A 86 2.59 11.07 3.29
N HIS A 87 2.70 12.33 2.88
CA HIS A 87 3.91 13.13 3.03
C HIS A 87 4.38 13.26 4.50
N VAL A 88 5.68 13.09 4.73
CA VAL A 88 6.34 13.22 6.03
C VAL A 88 7.67 13.95 5.94
N TYR A 89 8.12 14.51 7.05
CA TYR A 89 9.49 15.01 7.21
C TYR A 89 10.37 13.94 7.85
N VAL A 90 11.47 13.60 7.19
CA VAL A 90 12.46 12.66 7.72
C VAL A 90 13.55 13.41 8.47
N HIS A 91 13.96 12.89 9.63
CA HIS A 91 15.00 13.51 10.44
C HIS A 91 16.33 13.54 9.68
N GLY A 92 17.04 14.67 9.72
CA GLY A 92 18.20 14.94 8.87
C GLY A 92 19.27 13.84 8.87
N ASN A 93 19.55 13.23 10.03
CA ASN A 93 20.51 12.12 10.16
C ASN A 93 20.20 10.88 9.29
N TYR A 94 18.97 10.77 8.76
CA TYR A 94 18.52 9.67 7.91
C TYR A 94 18.21 10.12 6.49
N TYR A 95 18.19 11.43 6.21
CA TYR A 95 17.80 11.95 4.89
C TYR A 95 18.74 11.47 3.79
N ASP A 96 20.05 11.52 4.01
CA ASP A 96 21.06 11.08 3.04
C ASP A 96 21.13 9.56 2.84
N LYS A 97 20.32 8.79 3.59
CA LYS A 97 20.25 7.33 3.51
C LYS A 97 19.03 6.82 2.73
N LEU A 98 18.15 7.74 2.30
CA LEU A 98 16.99 7.45 1.46
C LEU A 98 17.40 7.35 -0.02
#